data_AF-A0A6B2G425-F1
#
_entry.id   AF-A0A6B2G425-F1
#
_cell.length_a   1.000
_cell.length_b   1.000
_cell.length_c   1.000
_cell.angle_alpha   90.00
_cell.angle_beta   90.00
_cell.angle_gamma   90.00
#
_symmetry.space_group_name_H-M   'P 1'
#
loop_
_entity.id
_entity.type
_entity.pdbx_description
1 polymer ?
#
loop_
_entity_poly.entity_id
_entity_poly.type
_entity_poly.pdbx_seq_one_letter_code
_entity_poly.pdbx_strand_id
1 'polypeptide(L)'
;KIASIRRAFKQHSENSIRKRLKFCANYFRQSGVQGKSNWWILKSDFRLPTHEDMHERLQPEMVCAYYSMLAAQRRLKDAGYGKKSLFMAEDENDDEPESSKAAIEEEILCAPWHTARAFIMCQKGKCLLAINGFTDPTGCGEGFSYVRQNYKNVRDDSTKSLIAEYGHKKHKSITGTDADLRRLKLSHCRQILHEMGISFEKIDKMQRWDMINLIRKIGSSSTKAGNLKDTIGKFARSARFTNIESIDKYKEECQTIFDLQNRYLSSSQEFSS
;
A
#
# COMPACT_ATOMS: atom_id res chain seq x y z
N LYS A 1 23.69 18.64 36.56
CA LYS A 1 24.91 18.97 35.78
C LYS A 1 24.72 18.60 34.31
N ILE A 2 25.23 19.40 33.36
CA ILE A 2 25.08 19.10 31.92
C ILE A 2 25.75 17.78 31.51
N ALA A 3 26.83 17.38 32.20
CA ALA A 3 27.54 16.13 31.98
C ALA A 3 26.64 14.89 32.15
N SER A 4 25.69 14.92 33.09
CA SER A 4 24.74 13.81 33.33
C SER A 4 23.80 13.63 32.14
N ILE A 5 23.29 14.75 31.59
CA ILE A 5 22.42 14.72 30.41
C ILE A 5 23.18 14.19 29.20
N ARG A 6 24.43 14.64 29.00
CA ARG A 6 25.28 14.15 27.90
C ARG A 6 25.56 12.65 28.00
N ARG A 7 25.67 12.09 29.21
CA ARG A 7 25.86 10.65 29.42
C ARG A 7 24.66 9.84 28.93
N ALA A 8 23.44 10.35 29.17
CA ALA A 8 22.20 9.71 28.73
C ALA A 8 21.92 9.93 27.23
N PHE A 9 22.25 11.11 26.70
CA PHE A 9 21.93 11.55 25.34
C PHE A 9 23.19 11.71 24.48
N LYS A 10 23.94 10.62 24.29
CA LYS A 10 25.26 10.63 23.63
C LYS A 10 25.22 11.12 22.18
N GLN A 11 24.10 10.93 21.50
CA GLN A 11 23.84 11.34 20.12
C GLN A 11 23.58 12.85 19.97
N HIS A 12 23.29 13.56 21.06
CA HIS A 12 23.00 14.99 21.02
C HIS A 12 24.25 15.81 21.32
N SER A 13 24.52 16.80 20.48
CA SER A 13 25.59 17.76 20.73
C SER A 13 25.28 18.61 21.96
N GLU A 14 26.33 19.05 22.66
CA GLU A 14 26.17 19.89 23.85
C GLU A 14 25.38 21.17 23.52
N ASN A 15 25.59 21.76 22.34
CA ASN A 15 24.83 22.93 21.89
C ASN A 15 23.33 22.65 21.77
N SER A 16 22.93 21.46 21.28
CA SER A 16 21.52 21.06 21.24
C SER A 16 20.93 20.95 22.65
N ILE A 17 21.67 20.35 23.58
CA ILE A 17 21.26 20.24 24.99
C ILE A 17 21.13 21.62 25.62
N ARG A 18 22.11 22.51 25.41
CA ARG A 18 22.08 23.90 25.92
C ARG A 18 20.87 24.68 25.39
N LYS A 19 20.50 24.51 24.11
CA LYS A 19 19.31 25.14 23.54
C LYS A 19 18.03 24.73 24.28
N ARG A 20 17.89 23.46 24.67
CA ARG A 20 16.75 22.97 25.48
C ARG A 20 16.78 23.51 26.91
N LEU A 21 17.96 23.54 27.54
CA LEU A 21 18.12 24.05 28.91
C LEU A 21 17.84 25.54 29.05
N LYS A 22 18.17 26.37 28.04
CA LYS A 22 17.94 27.83 28.07
C LYS A 22 16.47 28.23 28.26
N PHE A 23 15.52 27.35 27.94
CA PHE A 23 14.10 27.62 28.19
C PHE A 23 13.80 27.70 29.69
N CYS A 24 14.34 26.77 30.48
CA CYS A 24 13.98 26.61 31.90
C CYS A 24 15.10 26.94 32.90
N ALA A 25 16.35 27.08 32.45
CA ALA A 25 17.51 27.24 33.34
C ALA A 25 18.50 28.29 32.85
N ASN A 26 19.18 28.94 33.80
CA ASN A 26 20.29 29.86 33.59
C ASN A 26 21.63 29.14 33.79
N TYR A 27 22.61 29.51 32.97
CA TYR A 27 23.97 28.96 33.06
C TYR A 27 24.79 29.69 34.11
N PHE A 28 25.35 28.95 35.07
CA PHE A 28 26.21 29.48 36.12
C PHE A 28 27.62 28.88 36.05
N ARG A 29 28.62 29.75 35.95
CA ARG A 29 30.03 29.38 35.98
C ARG A 29 30.58 29.73 37.35
N GLN A 30 31.01 28.73 38.11
CA GLN A 30 31.72 28.98 39.37
C GLN A 30 33.12 29.47 39.04
N SER A 31 33.38 30.76 39.27
CA SER A 31 34.73 31.35 39.22
C SER A 31 35.45 31.02 40.53
N GLY A 32 36.68 30.49 40.45
CA GLY A 32 37.58 30.45 41.61
C GLY A 32 38.06 29.09 42.12
N VAL A 33 37.59 27.95 41.60
CA VAL A 33 38.11 26.62 42.00
C VAL A 33 38.57 25.86 40.75
N GLN A 34 39.83 25.42 40.75
CA GLN A 34 40.41 24.50 39.75
C GLN A 34 39.64 23.18 39.78
N GLY A 35 38.55 23.12 39.01
CA GLY A 35 37.63 21.98 38.97
C GLY A 35 36.33 22.38 38.31
N LYS A 36 36.34 22.47 36.97
CA LYS A 36 35.26 22.99 36.10
C LYS A 36 33.92 22.25 36.27
N SER A 37 33.13 22.52 37.31
CA SER A 37 31.73 22.09 37.37
C SER A 37 30.82 23.27 37.04
N ASN A 38 30.45 23.40 35.77
CA ASN A 38 29.44 24.35 35.34
C ASN A 38 28.04 23.85 35.72
N TRP A 39 27.20 24.73 36.26
CA TRP A 39 25.85 24.39 36.71
C TRP A 39 24.79 25.06 35.84
N TRP A 40 23.65 24.40 35.72
CA TRP A 40 22.43 24.97 35.16
C TRP A 40 21.44 25.05 36.31
N ILE A 41 21.03 26.26 36.64
CA ILE A 41 20.15 26.57 37.77
C ILE A 41 18.79 26.93 37.18
N LEU A 42 17.72 26.33 37.68
CA LEU A 42 16.35 26.61 37.27
C LEU A 42 16.08 28.12 37.39
N LYS A 43 15.40 28.71 36.41
CA LYS A 43 14.98 30.11 36.53
C LYS A 43 13.91 30.24 37.62
N SER A 44 13.94 31.35 38.36
CA SER A 44 13.00 31.59 39.47
C SER A 44 11.54 31.72 39.01
N ASP A 45 11.32 32.14 37.76
CA ASP A 45 10.02 32.30 37.12
C ASP A 45 9.54 31.04 36.39
N PHE A 46 10.34 29.97 36.37
CA PHE A 46 10.00 28.74 35.66
C PHE A 46 9.35 27.70 36.59
N ARG A 47 8.06 27.41 36.37
CA ARG A 47 7.36 26.31 37.04
C ARG A 47 7.79 24.97 36.42
N LEU A 48 8.36 24.08 37.23
CA LEU A 48 8.62 22.71 36.81
C LEU A 48 7.28 21.98 36.55
N PRO A 49 7.14 21.27 35.42
CA PRO A 49 5.99 20.42 35.16
C PRO A 49 5.79 19.40 36.29
N THR A 50 4.54 19.12 36.64
CA THR A 50 4.23 18.06 37.62
C THR A 50 4.46 16.68 37.00
N HIS A 51 4.31 15.64 37.82
CA HIS A 51 4.37 14.27 37.32
C HIS A 51 3.25 14.00 36.31
N GLU A 52 2.01 14.48 36.56
CA GLU A 52 0.91 14.35 35.60
C GLU A 52 1.21 15.06 34.28
N ASP A 53 1.72 16.31 34.33
CA ASP A 53 2.10 17.05 33.12
C ASP A 53 3.15 16.30 32.28
N MET A 54 4.07 15.58 32.95
CA MET A 54 5.11 14.83 32.26
C MET A 54 4.55 13.57 31.58
N HIS A 55 3.63 12.86 32.24
CA HIS A 55 2.96 11.70 31.64
C HIS A 55 2.12 12.11 30.45
N GLU A 56 1.35 13.19 30.56
CA GLU A 56 0.55 13.70 29.44
C GLU A 56 1.41 14.03 28.21
N ARG A 57 2.60 14.61 28.43
CA ARG A 57 3.54 14.96 27.35
C ARG A 57 4.24 13.78 26.71
N LEU A 58 4.48 12.69 27.46
CA LEU A 58 5.26 11.55 26.97
C LEU A 58 4.67 10.23 27.46
N GLN A 59 3.77 9.69 26.65
CA GLN A 59 3.20 8.36 26.84
C GLN A 59 4.19 7.24 26.46
N PRO A 60 4.18 6.09 27.16
CA PRO A 60 5.03 4.94 26.84
C PRO A 60 4.90 4.47 25.38
N GLU A 61 3.71 4.53 24.79
CA GLU A 61 3.42 4.11 23.42
C GLU A 61 4.18 4.95 22.39
N MET A 62 4.35 6.25 22.65
CA MET A 62 5.14 7.14 21.80
C MET A 62 6.62 6.75 21.83
N VAL A 63 7.12 6.31 22.99
CA VAL A 63 8.50 5.82 23.14
C VAL A 63 8.68 4.51 22.38
N CYS A 64 7.73 3.59 22.49
CA CYS A 64 7.73 2.33 21.73
C CYS A 64 7.73 2.58 20.21
N ALA A 65 6.90 3.51 19.73
CA ALA A 65 6.87 3.89 18.31
C ALA A 65 8.22 4.45 17.84
N TYR A 66 8.84 5.33 18.64
CA TYR A 66 10.16 5.87 18.35
C TYR A 66 11.25 4.79 18.31
N TYR A 67 11.23 3.83 19.24
CA TYR A 67 12.18 2.71 19.25
C TYR A 67 11.99 1.75 18.08
N SER A 68 10.74 1.46 17.70
CA SER A 68 10.45 0.67 16.50
C SER A 68 11.04 1.32 15.24
N MET A 69 10.84 2.64 15.09
CA MET A 69 11.42 3.42 14.01
C MET A 69 12.97 3.37 14.01
N LEU A 70 13.62 3.61 15.15
CA LEU A 70 15.08 3.56 15.24
C LEU A 70 15.64 2.17 14.91
N ALA A 71 15.00 1.11 15.39
CA ALA A 71 15.41 -0.28 15.13
C ALA A 71 15.29 -0.63 13.64
N ALA A 72 14.17 -0.26 13.00
CA ALA A 72 13.97 -0.46 11.57
C ALA A 72 14.96 0.37 10.73
N GLN A 73 15.15 1.65 11.06
CA GLN A 73 16.15 2.50 10.40
C GLN A 73 17.56 1.90 10.48
N ARG A 74 17.90 1.30 11.62
CA ARG A 74 19.20 0.65 11.80
C ARG A 74 19.34 -0.58 10.89
N ARG A 75 18.34 -1.47 10.87
CA ARG A 75 18.32 -2.65 10.00
C ARG A 75 18.44 -2.28 8.53
N LEU A 76 17.69 -1.28 8.08
CA LEU A 76 17.77 -0.75 6.71
C LEU A 76 19.18 -0.23 6.40
N LYS A 77 19.79 0.54 7.31
CA LYS A 77 21.16 1.01 7.12
C LYS A 77 22.16 -0.14 7.01
N ASP A 78 22.02 -1.17 7.85
CA ASP A 78 22.90 -2.34 7.83
C ASP A 78 22.69 -3.17 6.55
N ALA A 79 21.50 -3.16 5.95
CA ALA A 79 21.19 -3.74 4.64
C ALA A 79 21.62 -2.88 3.43
N GLY A 80 22.25 -1.72 3.66
CA GLY A 80 22.78 -0.84 2.61
C GLY A 80 21.89 0.33 2.22
N TYR A 81 20.69 0.45 2.81
CA TYR A 81 19.78 1.56 2.56
C TYR A 81 20.24 2.82 3.31
N GLY A 82 20.81 3.77 2.57
CA GLY A 82 21.32 5.03 3.12
C GLY A 82 20.21 6.01 3.51
N LYS A 83 20.58 7.11 4.20
CA LYS A 83 19.62 8.17 4.55
C LYS A 83 18.91 8.77 3.33
N LYS A 84 19.55 8.81 2.17
CA LYS A 84 18.92 9.35 0.95
C LYS A 84 17.73 8.51 0.51
N SER A 85 17.83 7.18 0.55
CA SER A 85 16.72 6.30 0.15
C SER A 85 15.54 6.35 1.15
N LEU A 86 15.82 6.55 2.43
CA LEU A 86 14.78 6.67 3.48
C LEU A 86 13.89 7.91 3.35
N PHE A 87 14.43 9.04 2.86
CA PHE A 87 13.70 10.33 2.78
C PHE A 87 13.22 10.68 1.36
N MET A 88 13.44 9.82 0.37
CA MET A 88 12.95 10.03 -1.00
C MET A 88 11.43 9.81 -1.15
N ALA A 89 10.76 9.27 -0.13
CA ALA A 89 9.37 8.83 -0.17
C ALA A 89 8.36 9.79 0.49
N GLU A 90 8.80 10.95 0.99
CA GLU A 90 7.98 11.86 1.82
C GLU A 90 7.49 13.13 1.10
N ASP A 91 7.38 13.15 -0.24
CA ASP A 91 6.56 14.20 -0.86
C ASP A 91 5.08 13.90 -0.58
N GLU A 92 4.50 14.67 0.34
CA GLU A 92 3.17 14.52 0.94
C GLU A 92 2.00 14.81 -0.01
N ASN A 93 2.22 14.80 -1.32
CA ASN A 93 1.15 15.01 -2.29
C ASN A 93 0.42 13.69 -2.55
N ASP A 94 -0.77 13.53 -1.95
CA ASP A 94 -1.67 12.38 -2.16
C ASP A 94 -2.13 12.23 -3.63
N ASP A 95 -1.84 13.22 -4.49
CA ASP A 95 -2.13 13.24 -5.95
C ASP A 95 -0.94 12.82 -6.83
N GLU A 96 0.23 12.51 -6.26
CA GLU A 96 1.39 12.15 -7.05
C GLU A 96 1.25 10.74 -7.65
N PRO A 97 1.51 10.56 -8.98
CA PRO A 97 1.24 9.31 -9.67
C PRO A 97 2.02 8.15 -9.05
N GLU A 98 1.38 6.99 -8.94
CA GLU A 98 1.92 5.74 -8.36
C GLU A 98 3.29 5.32 -8.95
N SER A 99 3.67 5.86 -10.11
CA SER A 99 5.01 5.72 -10.70
C SER A 99 6.15 6.32 -9.86
N SER A 100 5.92 7.34 -9.03
CA SER A 100 6.94 7.86 -8.11
C SER A 100 7.11 7.00 -6.86
N LYS A 101 6.09 6.20 -6.49
CA LYS A 101 6.19 5.18 -5.42
C LYS A 101 6.87 3.90 -5.88
N ALA A 102 6.81 3.58 -7.18
CA ALA A 102 7.55 2.47 -7.78
C ALA A 102 9.08 2.66 -7.73
N ALA A 103 9.56 3.86 -7.39
CA ALA A 103 10.97 4.13 -7.11
C ALA A 103 11.37 3.83 -5.66
N ILE A 104 10.41 3.58 -4.76
CA ILE A 104 10.69 3.18 -3.39
C ILE A 104 10.97 1.68 -3.39
N GLU A 105 12.15 1.31 -2.90
CA GLU A 105 12.58 -0.08 -2.82
C GLU A 105 11.65 -0.89 -1.88
N GLU A 106 11.36 -2.14 -2.26
CA GLU A 106 10.41 -3.03 -1.55
C GLU A 106 10.72 -3.14 -0.05
N GLU A 107 11.99 -3.30 0.30
CA GLU A 107 12.44 -3.39 1.70
C GLU A 107 12.13 -2.13 2.52
N ILE A 108 12.13 -0.94 1.89
CA ILE A 108 11.76 0.31 2.58
C ILE A 108 10.27 0.30 2.88
N LEU A 109 9.43 -0.21 1.97
CA LEU A 109 7.99 -0.30 2.18
C LEU A 109 7.61 -1.28 3.29
N CYS A 110 8.47 -2.24 3.64
CA CYS A 110 8.33 -3.10 4.82
C CYS A 110 8.55 -2.35 6.15
N ALA A 111 9.07 -1.12 6.13
CA ALA A 111 9.37 -0.37 7.35
C ALA A 111 8.09 0.01 8.14
N PRO A 112 8.17 0.07 9.49
CA PRO A 112 6.99 0.25 10.34
C PRO A 112 6.24 1.56 10.11
N TRP A 113 6.92 2.62 9.66
CA TRP A 113 6.26 3.89 9.34
C TRP A 113 5.43 3.82 8.05
N HIS A 114 5.77 2.96 7.10
CA HIS A 114 4.97 2.74 5.89
C HIS A 114 3.78 1.81 6.18
N THR A 115 4.04 0.63 6.76
CA THR A 115 3.02 -0.38 7.02
C THR A 115 1.96 0.11 8.01
N ALA A 116 2.36 0.73 9.13
CA ALA A 116 1.41 1.28 10.11
C ALA A 116 0.56 2.42 9.52
N ARG A 117 1.18 3.33 8.73
CA ARG A 117 0.46 4.43 8.07
C ARG A 117 -0.54 3.89 7.05
N ALA A 118 -0.16 2.88 6.25
CA ALA A 118 -1.05 2.24 5.30
C ALA A 118 -2.27 1.62 6.00
N PHE A 119 -2.03 0.84 7.06
CA PHE A 119 -3.09 0.21 7.84
C PHE A 119 -4.06 1.24 8.46
N ILE A 120 -3.54 2.30 9.10
CA ILE A 120 -4.38 3.36 9.71
C ILE A 120 -5.23 4.07 8.64
N MET A 121 -4.68 4.32 7.45
CA MET A 121 -5.44 4.92 6.35
C MET A 121 -6.53 3.99 5.81
N CYS A 122 -6.24 2.69 5.71
CA CYS A 122 -7.22 1.68 5.33
C CYS A 122 -8.36 1.59 6.37
N GLN A 123 -8.03 1.56 7.66
CA GLN A 123 -9.01 1.53 8.75
C GLN A 123 -9.93 2.77 8.74
N LYS A 124 -9.41 3.92 8.30
CA LYS A 124 -10.19 5.17 8.10
C LYS A 124 -10.97 5.21 6.78
N GLY A 125 -10.95 4.13 5.98
CA GLY A 125 -11.64 4.05 4.69
C GLY A 125 -11.04 4.93 3.59
N LYS A 126 -9.78 5.36 3.73
CA LYS A 126 -9.11 6.24 2.76
C LYS A 126 -8.40 5.49 1.63
N CYS A 127 -8.06 4.22 1.84
CA CYS A 127 -7.45 3.35 0.84
C CYS A 127 -7.77 1.88 1.14
N LEU A 128 -7.34 0.98 0.25
CA LEU A 128 -7.24 -0.46 0.52
C LEU A 128 -5.79 -0.84 0.76
N LEU A 129 -5.56 -2.10 1.12
CA LEU A 129 -4.22 -2.68 1.27
C LEU A 129 -3.95 -3.67 0.13
N ALA A 130 -2.72 -3.72 -0.37
CA ALA A 130 -2.27 -4.83 -1.20
C ALA A 130 -2.00 -6.04 -0.28
N ILE A 131 -3.07 -6.71 0.13
CA ILE A 131 -3.09 -7.76 1.17
C ILE A 131 -2.17 -8.95 0.84
N ASN A 132 -1.95 -9.21 -0.44
CA ASN A 132 -0.93 -10.12 -0.95
C ASN A 132 0.22 -9.28 -1.53
N GLY A 133 1.44 -9.49 -1.07
CA GLY A 133 2.59 -8.74 -1.55
C GLY A 133 3.85 -8.97 -0.73
N PHE A 134 4.93 -8.32 -1.16
CA PHE A 134 6.27 -8.48 -0.58
C PHE A 134 6.40 -7.99 0.88
N THR A 135 5.43 -7.20 1.38
CA THR A 135 5.41 -6.79 2.79
C THR A 135 4.73 -7.79 3.71
N ASP A 136 4.31 -8.95 3.19
CA ASP A 136 3.88 -10.08 4.02
C ASP A 136 5.06 -10.57 4.88
N PRO A 137 4.98 -10.43 6.22
CA PRO A 137 6.09 -10.80 7.09
C PRO A 137 6.33 -12.32 7.16
N THR A 138 5.40 -13.15 6.68
CA THR A 138 5.55 -14.61 6.64
C THR A 138 6.31 -15.07 5.41
N GLY A 139 6.27 -14.31 4.31
CA GLY A 139 6.87 -14.65 3.02
C GLY A 139 6.20 -15.83 2.30
N CYS A 140 5.10 -16.37 2.83
CA CYS A 140 4.42 -17.55 2.30
C CYS A 140 2.91 -17.37 2.07
N GLY A 141 2.37 -16.14 2.22
CA GLY A 141 0.96 -15.86 2.01
C GLY A 141 0.06 -16.16 3.23
N GLU A 142 0.67 -16.37 4.40
CA GLU A 142 -0.04 -16.60 5.67
C GLU A 142 -0.13 -15.32 6.53
N GLY A 143 0.38 -14.21 6.02
CA GLY A 143 0.30 -12.90 6.63
C GLY A 143 -0.22 -11.85 5.66
N PHE A 144 -0.55 -10.69 6.21
CA PHE A 144 -1.03 -9.56 5.41
C PHE A 144 0.12 -8.66 4.98
N SER A 145 0.13 -8.28 3.71
CA SER A 145 0.96 -7.20 3.19
C SER A 145 0.27 -5.85 3.35
N TYR A 146 0.94 -4.89 3.97
CA TYR A 146 0.42 -3.55 4.31
C TYR A 146 1.01 -2.46 3.42
N VAL A 147 0.65 -2.49 2.14
CA VAL A 147 0.96 -1.43 1.16
C VAL A 147 -0.32 -0.75 0.71
N ARG A 148 -0.33 0.59 0.62
CA ARG A 148 -1.51 1.34 0.16
C ARG A 148 -1.86 0.96 -1.28
N GLN A 149 -3.11 0.59 -1.51
CA GLN A 149 -3.68 0.39 -2.84
C GLN A 149 -4.87 1.31 -3.06
N ASN A 150 -4.94 1.96 -4.22
CA ASN A 150 -6.08 2.78 -4.59
C ASN A 150 -7.27 1.89 -4.98
N TYR A 151 -8.49 2.29 -4.62
CA TYR A 151 -9.74 1.59 -4.99
C TYR A 151 -9.89 1.35 -6.50
N LYS A 152 -9.25 2.19 -7.34
CA LYS A 152 -9.26 2.04 -8.80
C LYS A 152 -8.34 0.90 -9.29
N ASN A 153 -7.32 0.50 -8.54
CA ASN A 153 -6.30 -0.45 -8.96
C ASN A 153 -6.67 -1.92 -8.72
N VAL A 154 -7.62 -2.18 -7.82
CA VAL A 154 -8.26 -3.52 -7.69
C VAL A 154 -8.86 -3.98 -9.03
N ARG A 155 -9.26 -3.02 -9.88
CA ARG A 155 -9.79 -3.27 -11.22
C ARG A 155 -8.77 -3.79 -12.22
N ASP A 156 -7.48 -3.53 -12.01
CA ASP A 156 -6.44 -3.72 -13.03
C ASP A 156 -5.56 -4.97 -12.75
N ASP A 157 -5.33 -5.31 -11.48
CA ASP A 157 -4.53 -6.51 -11.12
C ASP A 157 -5.21 -7.83 -11.47
N SER A 158 -6.55 -7.92 -11.32
CA SER A 158 -7.31 -9.10 -11.75
C SER A 158 -7.22 -9.36 -13.26
N THR A 159 -6.97 -8.31 -14.05
CA THR A 159 -6.74 -8.40 -15.50
C THR A 159 -5.28 -8.58 -15.88
N LYS A 160 -4.32 -8.03 -15.11
CA LYS A 160 -2.88 -8.17 -15.40
C LYS A 160 -2.39 -9.60 -15.20
N SER A 161 -2.89 -10.30 -14.18
CA SER A 161 -2.51 -11.70 -13.91
C SER A 161 -2.86 -12.63 -15.07
N LEU A 162 -3.96 -12.38 -15.79
CA LEU A 162 -4.37 -13.19 -16.96
C LEU A 162 -3.70 -12.78 -18.29
N ILE A 163 -3.17 -11.56 -18.39
CA ILE A 163 -2.54 -11.03 -19.62
C ILE A 163 -1.03 -11.34 -19.66
N ALA A 164 -0.38 -11.51 -18.50
CA ALA A 164 1.06 -11.79 -18.43
C ALA A 164 1.44 -13.16 -19.03
N GLU A 165 0.51 -14.10 -19.15
CA GLU A 165 0.76 -15.44 -19.69
C GLU A 165 0.69 -15.52 -21.23
N TYR A 166 0.06 -14.53 -21.90
CA TYR A 166 -0.03 -14.49 -23.37
C TYR A 166 0.50 -13.15 -23.91
N GLY A 167 1.78 -13.16 -24.31
CA GLY A 167 2.55 -12.01 -24.77
C GLY A 167 2.03 -11.33 -26.04
N HIS A 168 0.96 -10.54 -25.94
CA HIS A 168 0.49 -9.69 -27.03
C HIS A 168 0.94 -8.22 -26.85
N LYS A 169 1.69 -7.74 -27.87
CA LYS A 169 2.18 -6.37 -28.00
C LYS A 169 1.02 -5.35 -27.91
N LYS A 170 1.25 -4.29 -27.13
CA LYS A 170 0.31 -3.18 -26.90
C LYS A 170 -0.02 -2.42 -28.19
N HIS A 171 -1.23 -2.60 -28.73
CA HIS A 171 -1.87 -1.59 -29.58
C HIS A 171 -2.76 -0.66 -28.73
N LYS A 172 -2.82 0.63 -29.08
CA LYS A 172 -3.68 1.63 -28.41
C LYS A 172 -5.15 1.21 -28.55
N SER A 173 -5.72 0.67 -27.48
CA SER A 173 -7.14 0.29 -27.43
C SER A 173 -8.02 1.53 -27.21
N ILE A 174 -9.10 1.64 -27.98
CA ILE A 174 -10.15 2.62 -27.71
C ILE A 174 -11.14 1.94 -26.76
N THR A 175 -11.24 2.46 -25.53
CA THR A 175 -12.19 1.99 -24.49
C THR A 175 -12.08 0.51 -24.09
N GLY A 176 -10.94 -0.15 -24.33
CA GLY A 176 -10.67 -1.51 -23.81
C GLY A 176 -11.13 -2.67 -24.69
N THR A 177 -11.26 -2.49 -26.01
CA THR A 177 -11.40 -3.55 -27.03
C THR A 177 -10.58 -3.21 -28.26
N ASP A 178 -10.09 -4.24 -28.97
CA ASP A 178 -9.25 -4.12 -30.18
C ASP A 178 -10.07 -3.79 -31.45
N ALA A 179 -11.39 -4.06 -31.45
CA ALA A 179 -12.28 -3.83 -32.59
C ALA A 179 -13.47 -2.90 -32.29
N ASP A 180 -13.69 -1.87 -33.12
CA ASP A 180 -14.84 -0.97 -33.01
C ASP A 180 -16.10 -1.61 -33.62
N LEU A 181 -16.95 -2.16 -32.75
CA LEU A 181 -18.24 -2.77 -33.12
C LEU A 181 -19.16 -1.84 -33.92
N ARG A 182 -19.02 -0.50 -33.82
CA ARG A 182 -19.84 0.44 -34.59
C ARG A 182 -19.49 0.45 -36.07
N ARG A 183 -18.23 0.09 -36.40
CA ARG A 183 -17.71 0.02 -37.78
C ARG A 183 -17.96 -1.34 -38.44
N LEU A 184 -18.49 -2.31 -37.69
CA LEU A 184 -18.77 -3.66 -38.18
C LEU A 184 -19.91 -3.66 -39.19
N LYS A 185 -19.72 -4.28 -40.36
CA LYS A 185 -20.79 -4.45 -41.37
C LYS A 185 -21.87 -5.41 -40.85
N LEU A 186 -23.13 -5.17 -41.24
CA LEU A 186 -24.27 -6.00 -40.85
C LEU A 186 -24.09 -7.47 -41.23
N SER A 187 -23.58 -7.76 -42.43
CA SER A 187 -23.27 -9.12 -42.89
C SER A 187 -22.32 -9.85 -41.94
N HIS A 188 -21.28 -9.17 -41.47
CA HIS A 188 -20.32 -9.75 -40.53
C HIS A 188 -20.91 -9.92 -39.12
N CYS A 189 -21.82 -9.03 -38.69
CA CYS A 189 -22.57 -9.22 -37.43
C CYS A 189 -23.41 -10.51 -37.46
N ARG A 190 -24.09 -10.77 -38.58
CA ARG A 190 -24.90 -11.99 -38.77
C ARG A 190 -24.05 -13.24 -38.72
N GLN A 191 -22.90 -13.22 -39.40
CA GLN A 191 -21.97 -14.34 -39.39
C GLN A 191 -21.45 -14.64 -37.98
N ILE A 192 -21.02 -13.62 -37.23
CA ILE A 192 -20.54 -13.79 -35.85
C ILE A 192 -21.64 -14.37 -34.95
N LEU A 193 -22.87 -13.87 -35.03
CA LEU A 193 -23.97 -14.39 -34.20
C LEU A 193 -24.36 -15.83 -34.57
N HIS A 194 -24.27 -16.19 -35.86
CA HIS A 194 -24.49 -17.56 -36.30
C HIS A 194 -23.38 -18.51 -35.81
N GLU A 195 -22.11 -18.10 -35.88
CA GLU A 195 -20.97 -18.82 -35.31
C GLU A 195 -21.09 -18.98 -33.78
N MET A 196 -21.83 -18.08 -33.11
CA MET A 196 -22.21 -18.16 -31.70
C MET A 196 -23.44 -19.06 -31.43
N GLY A 197 -23.98 -19.74 -32.44
CA GLY A 197 -25.09 -20.70 -32.31
C GLY A 197 -26.49 -20.09 -32.38
N ILE A 198 -26.64 -18.85 -32.86
CA ILE A 198 -27.94 -18.21 -33.05
C ILE A 198 -28.46 -18.52 -34.46
N SER A 199 -29.71 -19.00 -34.56
CA SER A 199 -30.34 -19.28 -35.85
C SER A 199 -30.55 -18.02 -36.70
N PHE A 200 -30.45 -18.16 -38.02
CA PHE A 200 -30.67 -17.06 -38.97
C PHE A 200 -32.06 -16.42 -38.84
N GLU A 201 -33.10 -17.22 -38.56
CA GLU A 201 -34.46 -16.71 -38.33
C GLU A 201 -34.55 -15.70 -37.19
N LYS A 202 -33.73 -15.88 -36.15
CA LYS A 202 -33.68 -14.98 -35.00
C LYS A 202 -32.84 -13.74 -35.30
N ILE A 203 -31.75 -13.91 -36.07
CA ILE A 203 -30.86 -12.82 -36.48
C ILE A 203 -31.57 -11.85 -37.44
N ASP A 204 -32.36 -12.36 -38.37
CA ASP A 204 -33.06 -11.52 -39.37
C ASP A 204 -34.17 -10.65 -38.77
N LYS A 205 -34.68 -11.04 -37.59
CA LYS A 205 -35.65 -10.23 -36.82
C LYS A 205 -34.99 -9.16 -35.95
N MET A 206 -33.67 -9.14 -35.83
CA MET A 206 -32.93 -8.19 -34.98
C MET A 206 -32.60 -6.90 -35.74
N GLN A 207 -32.71 -5.76 -35.06
CA GLN A 207 -32.15 -4.51 -35.57
C GLN A 207 -30.63 -4.50 -35.42
N ARG A 208 -29.95 -3.64 -36.18
CA ARG A 208 -28.47 -3.50 -36.13
C ARG A 208 -27.96 -3.37 -34.70
N TRP A 209 -28.59 -2.52 -33.89
CA TRP A 209 -28.17 -2.28 -32.51
C TRP A 209 -28.38 -3.48 -31.59
N ASP A 210 -29.42 -4.27 -31.83
CA ASP A 210 -29.68 -5.49 -31.06
C ASP A 210 -28.61 -6.55 -31.34
N MET A 211 -28.23 -6.72 -32.62
CA MET A 211 -27.13 -7.61 -32.99
C MET A 211 -25.81 -7.18 -32.34
N ILE A 212 -25.48 -5.87 -32.38
CA ILE A 212 -24.26 -5.34 -31.77
C ILE A 212 -24.26 -5.51 -30.23
N ASN A 213 -25.39 -5.26 -29.58
CA ASN A 213 -25.52 -5.44 -28.14
C ASN A 213 -25.40 -6.91 -27.74
N LEU A 214 -25.92 -7.82 -28.56
CA LEU A 214 -25.83 -9.25 -28.33
C LEU A 214 -24.42 -9.78 -28.53
N ILE A 215 -23.71 -9.39 -29.60
CA ILE A 215 -22.30 -9.72 -29.84
C ILE A 215 -21.44 -9.28 -28.64
N ARG A 216 -21.67 -8.06 -28.15
CA ARG A 216 -20.99 -7.50 -26.98
C ARG A 216 -21.29 -8.27 -25.69
N LYS A 217 -22.56 -8.63 -25.48
CA LYS A 217 -22.99 -9.39 -24.29
C LYS A 217 -22.36 -10.78 -24.30
N ILE A 218 -22.43 -11.49 -25.43
CA ILE A 218 -21.83 -12.81 -25.60
C ILE A 218 -20.31 -12.73 -25.46
N GLY A 219 -19.66 -11.78 -26.13
CA GLY A 219 -18.21 -11.56 -26.02
C GLY A 219 -17.74 -11.33 -24.57
N SER A 220 -18.41 -10.45 -23.82
CA SER A 220 -18.09 -10.21 -22.40
C SER A 220 -18.40 -11.42 -21.49
N SER A 221 -19.41 -12.23 -21.82
CA SER A 221 -19.71 -13.49 -21.10
C SER A 221 -18.68 -14.59 -21.41
N SER A 222 -18.19 -14.69 -22.64
CA SER A 222 -17.16 -15.67 -23.04
C SER A 222 -15.81 -15.42 -22.37
N THR A 223 -15.44 -14.16 -22.10
CA THR A 223 -14.25 -13.83 -21.28
C THR A 223 -14.35 -14.34 -19.86
N LYS A 224 -15.54 -14.23 -19.23
CA LYS A 224 -15.77 -14.75 -17.88
C LYS A 224 -15.70 -16.28 -17.80
N ALA A 225 -15.98 -16.98 -18.90
CA ALA A 225 -16.02 -18.44 -18.95
C ALA A 225 -14.70 -19.09 -19.43
N GLY A 226 -13.65 -18.31 -19.70
CA GLY A 226 -12.33 -18.82 -20.13
C GLY A 226 -12.26 -19.42 -21.54
N ASN A 227 -13.39 -19.48 -22.27
CA ASN A 227 -13.45 -20.00 -23.64
C ASN A 227 -13.20 -18.88 -24.66
N LEU A 228 -11.93 -18.60 -24.95
CA LEU A 228 -11.53 -17.68 -26.02
C LEU A 228 -11.43 -18.43 -27.36
N LYS A 229 -12.45 -18.30 -28.21
CA LYS A 229 -12.21 -18.39 -29.67
C LYS A 229 -11.70 -17.03 -30.15
N ASP A 230 -10.62 -17.02 -30.93
CA ASP A 230 -9.94 -15.80 -31.45
C ASP A 230 -10.89 -14.78 -32.09
N THR A 231 -11.97 -15.25 -32.72
CA THR A 231 -13.00 -14.41 -33.35
C THR A 231 -13.83 -13.62 -32.34
N ILE A 232 -14.03 -14.16 -31.12
CA ILE A 232 -14.93 -13.62 -30.09
C ILE A 232 -14.16 -12.74 -29.11
N GLY A 233 -12.91 -13.10 -28.80
CA GLY A 233 -12.05 -12.39 -27.85
C GLY A 233 -11.78 -10.92 -28.23
N LYS A 234 -11.76 -10.59 -29.53
CA LYS A 234 -11.49 -9.21 -30.01
C LYS A 234 -12.63 -8.23 -29.75
N PHE A 235 -13.86 -8.73 -29.60
CA PHE A 235 -15.06 -7.93 -29.32
C PHE A 235 -15.45 -7.94 -27.84
N ALA A 236 -14.83 -8.81 -27.06
CA ALA A 236 -15.04 -8.91 -25.63
C ALA A 236 -14.48 -7.67 -24.92
N ARG A 237 -15.35 -6.91 -24.27
CA ARG A 237 -14.92 -5.92 -23.28
C ARG A 237 -14.58 -6.68 -22.01
N SER A 238 -13.36 -6.51 -21.51
CA SER A 238 -12.98 -6.99 -20.18
C SER A 238 -14.06 -6.57 -19.19
N ALA A 239 -14.58 -7.53 -18.43
CA ALA A 239 -15.62 -7.28 -17.46
C ALA A 239 -15.05 -6.31 -16.41
N ARG A 240 -15.46 -5.04 -16.49
CA ARG A 240 -15.15 -4.08 -15.43
C ARG A 240 -15.94 -4.54 -14.22
N PHE A 241 -15.26 -5.13 -13.23
CA PHE A 241 -15.87 -5.34 -11.92
C PHE A 241 -16.44 -4.01 -11.44
N THR A 242 -17.66 -4.07 -10.96
CA THR A 242 -18.22 -2.91 -10.26
C THR A 242 -17.37 -2.65 -9.02
N ASN A 243 -17.37 -1.40 -8.53
CA ASN A 243 -16.65 -1.07 -7.29
C ASN A 243 -17.10 -1.97 -6.12
N ILE A 244 -18.37 -2.39 -6.14
CA ILE A 244 -18.96 -3.27 -5.12
C ILE A 244 -18.35 -4.68 -5.24
N GLU A 245 -18.41 -5.31 -6.41
CA GLU A 245 -17.82 -6.65 -6.62
C GLU A 245 -16.31 -6.68 -6.31
N SER A 246 -15.58 -5.59 -6.62
CA SER A 246 -14.14 -5.50 -6.32
C SER A 246 -13.86 -5.42 -4.82
N ILE A 247 -14.71 -4.70 -4.08
CA ILE A 247 -14.60 -4.59 -2.61
C ILE A 247 -15.00 -5.91 -1.95
N ASP A 248 -16.03 -6.58 -2.46
CA ASP A 248 -16.47 -7.87 -1.91
C ASP A 248 -15.40 -8.94 -2.11
N LYS A 249 -14.79 -9.02 -3.30
CA LYS A 249 -13.65 -9.90 -3.55
C LYS A 249 -12.46 -9.58 -2.62
N TYR A 250 -12.15 -8.30 -2.42
CA TYR A 250 -11.11 -7.88 -1.47
C TYR A 250 -11.40 -8.38 -0.05
N LYS A 251 -12.65 -8.30 0.40
CA LYS A 251 -13.05 -8.81 1.72
C LYS A 251 -12.95 -10.33 1.80
N GLU A 252 -13.33 -11.05 0.75
CA GLU A 252 -13.19 -12.52 0.68
C GLU A 252 -11.71 -12.95 0.78
N GLU A 253 -10.82 -12.25 0.08
CA GLU A 253 -9.37 -12.49 0.16
C GLU A 253 -8.84 -12.19 1.57
N CYS A 254 -9.23 -11.07 2.18
CA CYS A 254 -8.89 -10.77 3.57
C CYS A 254 -9.33 -11.88 4.53
N GLN A 255 -10.57 -12.36 4.38
CA GLN A 255 -11.14 -13.39 5.23
C GLN A 255 -10.37 -14.71 5.06
N THR A 256 -9.99 -15.06 3.83
CA THR A 256 -9.20 -16.26 3.54
C THR A 256 -7.87 -16.26 4.27
N ILE A 257 -7.11 -15.16 4.20
CA ILE A 257 -5.81 -15.03 4.90
C ILE A 257 -6.02 -15.08 6.42
N PHE A 258 -7.05 -14.40 6.93
CA PHE A 258 -7.36 -14.39 8.36
C PHE A 258 -7.66 -15.80 8.89
N ASP A 259 -8.51 -16.56 8.19
CA ASP A 259 -8.87 -17.93 8.58
C ASP A 259 -7.67 -18.87 8.48
N LEU A 260 -6.83 -18.68 7.46
CA LEU A 260 -5.59 -19.44 7.28
C LEU A 260 -4.60 -19.18 8.43
N GLN A 261 -4.36 -17.92 8.76
CA GLN A 261 -3.49 -17.51 9.87
C GLN A 261 -3.98 -18.09 11.20
N ASN A 262 -5.27 -17.99 11.49
CA ASN A 262 -5.86 -18.56 12.70
C ASN A 262 -5.68 -20.08 12.77
N ARG A 263 -5.87 -20.78 11.64
CA ARG A 263 -5.70 -22.23 11.56
C ARG A 263 -4.26 -22.65 11.85
N TYR A 264 -3.28 -21.99 11.23
CA TYR A 264 -1.87 -22.35 11.42
C TYR A 264 -1.37 -22.00 12.82
N LEU A 265 -1.68 -20.80 13.32
CA LEU A 265 -1.21 -20.37 14.64
C LEU A 265 -1.89 -21.11 15.81
N SER A 266 -3.05 -21.73 15.58
CA SER A 266 -3.73 -22.57 16.58
C SER A 266 -3.43 -24.07 16.47
N SER A 267 -2.76 -24.50 15.40
CA SER A 267 -2.42 -25.91 15.18
C SER A 267 -1.41 -26.39 16.22
N SER A 268 -1.67 -27.56 16.81
CA SER A 268 -0.71 -28.28 17.67
C SER A 268 0.07 -29.35 16.91
N GLN A 269 0.05 -29.30 15.58
CA GLN A 269 0.74 -30.27 14.74
C GLN A 269 2.26 -30.15 14.93
N GLU A 270 2.90 -31.24 15.31
CA GLU A 270 4.37 -31.29 15.37
C GLU A 270 4.92 -31.30 13.95
N PHE A 271 5.83 -30.37 13.67
CA PHE A 271 6.54 -30.32 12.38
C PHE A 271 7.68 -31.34 12.39
N SER A 272 7.86 -32.06 11.29
CA SER A 272 9.04 -32.91 11.11
C SER A 272 10.29 -32.02 11.04
N SER A 273 11.26 -32.32 11.91
CA SER A 273 12.58 -31.65 11.96
C SER A 273 13.44 -32.00 10.76
#